data_AF-A0A6P0P8S6-F1
#
_entry.id   AF-A0A6P0P8S6-F1
#
_cell.length_a   1.000
_cell.length_b   1.000
_cell.length_c   1.000
_cell.angle_alpha   90.00
_cell.angle_beta   90.00
_cell.angle_gamma   90.00
#
_symmetry.space_group_name_H-M   'P 1'
#
loop_
_entity.id
_entity.type
_entity.pdbx_description
1 polymer ?
#
loop_
_entity_poly.entity_id
_entity_poly.type
_entity_poly.pdbx_seq_one_letter_code
_entity_poly.pdbx_strand_id
1 'polypeptide(L)' 'MVEASCCSSSLQNYAKYLCRDWNCKYKGEEQLDNFEIFFMSEKTLPNYQTPEVKKVSIHKHYCFKKPEG' A
#
# COMPACT_ATOMS: atom_id res chain seq x y z
N MET A 1 15.37 -15.07 -0.32
CA MET A 1 14.57 -14.23 -1.22
C MET A 1 13.12 -14.59 -0.94
N VAL A 2 12.37 -13.77 -0.18
CA VAL A 2 10.96 -14.07 0.08
C VAL A 2 10.19 -13.48 -1.09
N GLU A 3 9.86 -14.32 -2.07
CA GLU A 3 9.02 -13.89 -3.19
C GLU A 3 7.60 -13.64 -2.68
N ALA A 4 7.24 -12.37 -2.57
CA ALA A 4 5.89 -11.90 -2.23
C ALA A 4 4.88 -12.10 -3.39
N SER A 5 4.99 -13.22 -4.11
CA SER A 5 4.15 -13.51 -5.28
C SER A 5 2.68 -13.75 -4.89
N CYS A 6 2.43 -14.45 -3.78
CA CYS A 6 1.08 -14.79 -3.31
C CYS A 6 0.29 -13.59 -2.72
N CYS A 7 0.97 -12.59 -2.14
CA CYS A 7 0.31 -11.42 -1.52
C CYS A 7 -0.12 -10.34 -2.53
N SER A 8 0.32 -10.41 -3.78
CA SER A 8 0.10 -9.35 -4.77
C SER A 8 -1.39 -9.15 -5.14
N SER A 9 -2.15 -10.24 -5.25
CA SER A 9 -3.56 -10.20 -5.66
C SER A 9 -4.49 -9.62 -4.57
N SER A 10 -4.23 -9.97 -3.30
CA SER A 10 -5.02 -9.48 -2.16
C SER A 10 -4.86 -7.97 -1.97
N LEU A 11 -3.62 -7.47 -2.09
CA LEU A 11 -3.32 -6.03 -2.02
C LEU A 11 -3.95 -5.25 -3.17
N GLN A 12 -3.95 -5.80 -4.39
CA GLN A 12 -4.63 -5.15 -5.52
C GLN A 12 -6.14 -5.05 -5.32
N ASN A 13 -6.78 -6.11 -4.82
CA ASN A 13 -8.23 -6.09 -4.56
C ASN A 13 -8.59 -5.12 -3.45
N TYR A 14 -7.80 -5.09 -2.38
CA TYR A 14 -7.96 -4.11 -1.31
C TYR A 14 -7.76 -2.68 -1.81
N ALA A 15 -6.74 -2.44 -2.65
CA ALA A 15 -6.49 -1.11 -3.20
C ALA A 15 -7.65 -0.63 -4.10
N LYS A 16 -8.20 -1.52 -4.95
CA LYS A 16 -9.41 -1.24 -5.74
C LYS A 16 -10.62 -0.94 -4.85
N TYR A 17 -10.78 -1.67 -3.75
CA TYR A 17 -11.84 -1.41 -2.78
C TYR A 17 -11.73 -0.02 -2.17
N LEU A 18 -10.52 0.41 -1.77
CA LEU A 18 -10.28 1.74 -1.22
C LEU A 18 -10.64 2.85 -2.22
N CYS A 19 -10.22 2.71 -3.48
CA CYS A 19 -10.64 3.62 -4.55
C CYS A 19 -12.16 3.72 -4.65
N ARG A 20 -12.85 2.57 -4.66
CA ARG A 20 -14.31 2.51 -4.76
C ARG A 20 -14.98 3.18 -3.55
N ASP A 21 -14.60 2.81 -2.34
CA ASP A 21 -15.23 3.33 -1.12
C ASP A 21 -15.07 4.85 -0.99
N TRP A 22 -13.85 5.36 -1.23
CA TRP A 22 -13.58 6.79 -1.19
C TRP A 22 -14.32 7.55 -2.29
N ASN A 23 -14.14 7.12 -3.55
CA ASN A 23 -14.70 7.83 -4.71
C ASN A 23 -16.22 7.65 -4.87
N CYS A 24 -16.84 6.73 -4.11
CA CYS A 24 -18.29 6.69 -3.96
C CYS A 24 -18.80 7.85 -3.09
N LYS A 25 -18.05 8.23 -2.05
CA LYS A 25 -18.44 9.26 -1.06
C LYS A 25 -18.05 10.67 -1.50
N TYR A 26 -16.87 10.82 -2.10
CA TYR A 26 -16.30 12.10 -2.49
C TYR A 26 -16.24 12.25 -4.01
N LYS A 27 -16.45 13.46 -4.54
CA LYS A 27 -16.59 13.78 -5.98
C LYS A 27 -15.77 15.01 -6.34
N GLY A 28 -15.46 15.17 -7.63
CA GLY A 28 -14.70 16.31 -8.12
C GLY A 28 -13.28 16.30 -7.58
N GLU A 29 -12.84 17.43 -7.00
CA GLU A 29 -11.46 17.63 -6.54
C GLU A 29 -11.09 16.75 -5.33
N GLU A 30 -12.08 16.22 -4.61
CA GLU A 30 -11.86 15.34 -3.45
C GLU A 30 -11.73 13.85 -3.83
N GLN A 31 -11.78 13.52 -5.13
CA GLN A 31 -11.58 12.15 -5.56
C GLN A 31 -10.14 11.70 -5.34
N LEU A 32 -10.01 10.50 -4.78
CA LEU A 32 -8.74 9.82 -4.60
C LEU A 32 -8.22 9.38 -5.97
N ASP A 33 -7.14 10.01 -6.41
CA ASP A 33 -6.43 9.68 -7.65
C ASP A 33 -5.47 8.51 -7.46
N ASN A 34 -4.62 8.59 -6.43
CA ASN A 34 -3.63 7.57 -6.14
C ASN A 34 -3.21 7.55 -4.66
N PHE A 35 -2.65 6.42 -4.24
CA PHE A 35 -2.09 6.26 -2.90
C PHE A 35 -1.04 5.15 -2.86
N GLU A 36 -0.34 5.06 -1.74
CA GLU A 36 0.71 4.08 -1.50
C GLU A 36 0.49 3.37 -0.18
N ILE A 37 0.58 2.04 -0.21
CA ILE A 37 0.46 1.16 0.96
C ILE A 37 1.87 0.83 1.44
N PHE A 38 2.12 1.16 2.70
CA PHE A 38 3.39 0.88 3.39
C PHE A 38 3.20 -0.19 4.46
N PHE A 39 4.20 -1.04 4.61
CA PHE A 39 4.32 -1.96 5.75
C PHE A 39 5.49 -1.51 6.62
N MET A 40 5.26 -1.50 7.93
CA MET A 40 6.33 -1.29 8.90
C MET A 40 6.98 -2.64 9.18
N SER A 41 8.25 -2.80 8.81
CA SER A 41 9.03 -4.00 9.08
C SER A 41 9.90 -3.77 10.31
N GLU A 42 9.66 -4.57 11.33
CA GLU A 42 10.47 -4.64 12.53
C GLU A 42 10.95 -6.09 12.69
N LYS A 43 12.24 -6.29 12.88
CA LYS A 43 12.83 -7.62 13.07
C LYS A 43 13.16 -7.80 14.53
N THR A 44 12.70 -8.89 15.14
CA THR A 44 13.08 -9.25 16.51
C THR A 44 14.58 -9.44 16.60
N LEU A 45 15.22 -8.72 17.54
CA LEU A 45 16.65 -8.84 17.83
C LEU A 45 16.87 -9.57 19.16
N PRO A 46 17.94 -10.37 19.30
CA PRO A 46 18.30 -10.99 20.57
C PRO A 46 18.80 -9.95 21.58
N ASN A 47 18.88 -10.37 22.85
CA ASN A 47 19.56 -9.63 23.94
C ASN A 47 19.04 -8.21 24.20
N TYR A 48 17.72 -8.03 24.25
CA TYR A 48 17.07 -6.73 24.58
C TYR A 48 17.47 -5.56 23.68
N GLN A 49 18.01 -5.85 22.49
CA GLN A 49 18.34 -4.82 21.52
C GLN A 49 17.06 -4.20 20.97
N THR A 50 17.05 -2.88 20.83
CA THR A 50 15.93 -2.15 20.24
C THR A 50 16.02 -2.28 18.72
N PRO A 51 15.01 -2.87 18.05
CA PRO A 51 15.01 -2.98 16.61
C PRO A 51 14.64 -1.66 15.93
N GLU A 52 15.20 -1.44 14.74
CA GLU A 52 14.83 -0.32 13.88
C GLU A 52 13.55 -0.67 13.09
N VAL A 53 12.56 0.23 13.13
CA VAL A 53 11.34 0.11 12.32
C VAL A 53 11.59 0.67 10.93
N LYS A 54 11.47 -0.18 9.90
CA LYS A 54 11.65 0.22 8.50
C LYS A 54 10.32 0.38 7.79
N LYS A 55 10.07 1.56 7.23
CA LYS A 55 8.91 1.81 6.36
C LYS A 55 9.21 1.25 4.96
N VAL A 56 8.46 0.24 4.54
CA VAL A 56 8.62 -0.40 3.23
C VAL A 56 7.41 -0.09 2.38
N SER A 57 7.61 0.54 1.22
CA SER A 57 6.55 0.65 0.22
C SER A 57 6.31 -0.71 -0.44
N ILE A 58 5.06 -1.16 -0.42
CA ILE A 58 4.68 -2.47 -0.96
C ILE A 58 3.83 -2.31 -2.21
N HIS A 59 2.98 -1.29 -2.27
CA HIS A 59 2.06 -1.13 -3.39
C HIS A 59 1.66 0.32 -3.61
N LYS A 60 1.96 0.84 -4.81
CA LYS A 60 1.40 2.10 -5.29
C LYS A 60 0.23 1.81 -6.22
N HIS A 61 -0.91 2.44 -5.96
CA HIS A 61 -2.15 2.22 -6.70
C HIS A 61 -2.67 3.52 -7.29
N TYR A 62 -3.17 3.47 -8.52
CA TYR A 62 -3.84 4.57 -9.21
C TYR A 62 -5.28 4.15 -9.50
N CYS A 63 -6.25 4.95 -9.07
CA CYS A 63 -7.68 4.63 -9.15
C CYS A 63 -8.25 4.78 -10.56
N PHE A 64 -7.63 5.63 -11.41
CA PHE A 64 -8.13 5.95 -12.75
C PHE A 64 -7.14 5.54 -13.84
N LYS A 65 -6.00 6.23 -13.93
CA LYS A 65 -4.95 5.97 -14.91
C LYS A 65 -3.59 6.17 -14.26
N LYS A 66 -2.66 5.27 -14.53
CA LYS A 66 -1.25 5.47 -14.15
C LYS A 66 -0.67 6.60 -15.03
N PRO A 67 0.11 7.54 -14.48
CA PRO A 67 0.80 8.54 -15.29
C PRO A 67 1.73 7.84 -16.29
N GLU A 68 1.65 8.26 -17.55
CA GLU A 68 2.62 7.91 -18.57
C GLU A 68 3.89 8.71 -18.24
N GLY A 69 4.99 7.98 -18.03
CA GLY A 69 6.29 8.57 -17.70
C GLY A 69 7.03 9.07 -18.93
#